data_AF-A0A0T6XPX0-F1
#
_entry.id   AF-A0A0T6XPX0-F1
#
_cell.length_a   1.000
_cell.length_b   1.000
_cell.length_c   1.000
_cell.angle_alpha   90.00
_cell.angle_beta   90.00
_cell.angle_gamma   90.00
#
_symmetry.space_group_name_H-M   'P 1'
#
loop_
_entity.id
_entity.type
_entity.pdbx_description
1 polymer ?
#
loop_
_entity_poly.entity_id
_entity_poly.type
_entity_poly.pdbx_seq_one_letter_code
_entity_poly.pdbx_strand_id
1 'polypeptide(L)'
;MQMVLRRALHEYESMLEDGTFRNGPQYYPTNPATRLDEFVQTSRMMPKVLLGIARAHFDPLGLESTRSFGRKLANAALASFFARESGKKASGR
;
A
#
# COMPACT_ATOMS: atom_id res chain seq x y z
N MET A 1 7.70 10.69 4.72
CA MET A 1 6.89 9.57 4.17
C MET A 1 7.25 9.16 2.75
N GLN A 2 7.56 10.06 1.81
CA GLN A 2 7.79 9.70 0.40
C GLN A 2 8.91 8.65 0.17
N MET A 3 9.99 8.68 0.96
CA MET A 3 11.06 7.66 0.87
C MET A 3 10.57 6.26 1.27
N VAL A 4 9.77 6.16 2.33
CA VAL A 4 9.19 4.89 2.81
C VAL A 4 8.19 4.36 1.80
N LEU A 5 7.31 5.22 1.28
CA LEU A 5 6.31 4.84 0.29
C LEU A 5 6.95 4.33 -1.01
N ARG A 6 8.08 4.90 -1.44
CA ARG A 6 8.82 4.40 -2.62
C ARG A 6 9.26 2.95 -2.44
N ARG A 7 9.84 2.62 -1.28
CA ARG A 7 10.27 1.26 -0.97
C ARG A 7 9.07 0.32 -0.80
N ALA A 8 8.06 0.76 -0.06
CA ALA A 8 6.84 -0.02 0.17
C ALA A 8 6.14 -0.40 -1.14
N LEU A 9 5.99 0.55 -2.08
CA LEU A 9 5.39 0.29 -3.39
C LEU A 9 6.25 -0.63 -4.26
N HIS A 10 7.57 -0.58 -4.14
CA HIS A 10 8.45 -1.51 -4.87
C HIS A 10 8.26 -2.95 -4.37
N GLU A 11 8.25 -3.15 -3.06
CA GLU A 11 8.05 -4.48 -2.48
C GLU A 11 6.62 -4.98 -2.69
N TYR A 12 5.65 -4.07 -2.70
CA TYR A 12 4.25 -4.42 -2.97
C TYR A 12 4.02 -4.86 -4.41
N GLU A 13 4.85 -4.44 -5.38
CA GLU A 13 4.80 -4.99 -6.75
C GLU A 13 5.15 -6.47 -6.76
N SER A 14 6.19 -6.89 -6.03
CA SER A 14 6.52 -8.31 -5.88
C SER A 14 5.37 -9.09 -5.22
N MET A 15 4.70 -8.48 -4.24
CA MET A 15 3.51 -9.09 -3.63
C MET A 15 2.30 -9.19 -4.58
N LEU A 16 2.18 -8.26 -5.53
CA LEU A 16 1.16 -8.32 -6.58
C LEU A 16 1.48 -9.42 -7.60
N GLU A 17 2.76 -9.64 -7.89
CA GLU A 17 3.24 -10.70 -8.79
C GLU A 17 2.98 -12.10 -8.23
N ASP A 18 3.28 -12.33 -6.96
CA ASP A 18 3.11 -13.64 -6.31
C ASP A 18 1.72 -13.86 -5.67
N GLY A 19 0.88 -12.80 -5.62
CA GLY A 19 -0.47 -12.85 -5.08
C GLY A 19 -0.58 -12.76 -3.55
N THR A 20 0.54 -12.68 -2.83
CA THR A 20 0.58 -12.62 -1.36
C THR A 20 -0.05 -11.35 -0.79
N PHE A 21 -0.17 -10.30 -1.60
CA PHE A 21 -0.83 -9.04 -1.23
C PHE A 21 -2.24 -9.20 -0.67
N ARG A 22 -2.95 -10.26 -1.07
CA ARG A 22 -4.32 -10.56 -0.60
C ARG A 22 -4.41 -10.90 0.88
N ASN A 23 -3.31 -11.41 1.46
CA ASN A 23 -3.24 -11.81 2.87
C ASN A 23 -2.61 -10.72 3.75
N GLY A 24 -2.16 -9.62 3.14
CA GLY A 24 -1.51 -8.52 3.84
C GLY A 24 -2.50 -7.58 4.52
N PRO A 25 -2.04 -6.81 5.53
CA PRO A 25 -2.86 -5.76 6.11
C PRO A 25 -3.09 -4.63 5.09
N GLN A 26 -4.32 -4.11 5.07
CA GLN A 26 -4.70 -3.02 4.16
C GLN A 26 -4.59 -1.62 4.80
N TYR A 27 -4.59 -1.57 6.12
CA TYR A 27 -4.59 -0.33 6.90
C TYR A 27 -3.56 -0.41 8.03
N TYR A 28 -3.04 0.74 8.42
CA TYR A 28 -2.15 0.90 9.57
C TYR A 28 -2.72 1.96 10.52
N PRO A 29 -2.45 1.87 11.83
CA PRO A 29 -2.91 2.86 12.80
C PRO A 29 -2.40 4.25 12.45
N THR A 30 -3.29 5.24 12.42
CA THR A 30 -2.95 6.66 12.29
C THR A 30 -3.38 7.39 13.56
N ASN A 31 -2.64 8.42 13.96
CA ASN A 31 -3.03 9.25 15.10
C ASN A 31 -4.08 10.28 14.63
N PRO A 32 -5.32 10.26 15.15
CA PRO A 32 -6.38 11.19 14.75
C PRO A 32 -6.09 12.65 15.15
N ALA A 33 -5.17 12.88 16.09
CA ALA A 33 -4.71 14.22 16.47
C ALA A 33 -3.67 14.82 15.51
N THR A 34 -3.17 14.03 14.55
CA THR A 34 -2.26 14.53 13.51
C THR A 34 -3.08 15.38 12.54
N ARG A 35 -2.66 16.62 12.27
CA ARG A 35 -3.34 17.50 11.32
C ARG A 35 -3.50 16.80 9.97
N LEU A 36 -4.71 16.89 9.41
CA LEU A 36 -5.06 16.35 8.08
C LEU A 36 -4.32 17.05 6.93
N ASP A 37 -3.58 18.12 7.20
CA ASP A 37 -2.89 18.93 6.19
C ASP A 37 -1.65 18.23 5.61
N GLU A 38 -1.19 17.12 6.21
CA GLU A 38 -0.04 16.34 5.73
C GLU A 38 -0.43 15.15 4.84
N PHE A 39 -1.39 15.35 3.93
CA PHE A 39 -1.64 14.34 2.88
C PHE A 39 -0.48 14.31 1.89
N VAL A 40 0.37 13.29 2.01
CA VAL A 40 1.44 13.05 1.04
C VAL A 40 0.86 12.50 -0.26
N GLN A 41 0.83 13.35 -1.28
CA GLN A 41 0.50 12.95 -2.64
C GLN A 41 1.76 12.56 -3.41
N THR A 42 1.67 11.51 -4.21
CA THR A 42 2.75 11.06 -5.07
C THR A 42 2.20 10.27 -6.26
N SER A 43 3.03 10.08 -7.28
CA SER A 43 2.76 9.22 -8.43
C SER A 43 3.93 8.26 -8.64
N ARG A 44 3.65 7.10 -9.23
CA ARG A 44 4.64 6.09 -9.59
C ARG A 44 4.18 5.35 -10.84
N MET A 45 5.11 5.05 -11.73
CA MET A 45 4.86 4.14 -12.84
C MET A 45 4.80 2.70 -12.34
N MET A 46 3.79 1.95 -12.78
CA MET A 46 3.60 0.54 -12.45
C MET A 46 3.21 -0.23 -13.72
N PRO A 47 3.67 -1.49 -13.89
CA PRO A 47 3.26 -2.32 -15.02
C PRO A 47 1.73 -2.46 -15.10
N LYS A 48 1.17 -2.38 -16.31
CA LYS A 48 -0.29 -2.45 -16.53
C LYS A 48 -0.91 -3.74 -15.98
N VAL A 49 -0.20 -4.85 -16.07
CA VAL A 49 -0.65 -6.15 -15.56
C VAL A 49 -0.84 -6.09 -14.04
N LEU A 50 0.14 -5.56 -13.30
CA LEU A 50 0.06 -5.43 -11.84
C LEU A 50 -1.02 -4.42 -11.42
N LEU A 51 -1.21 -3.33 -12.18
CA LEU A 51 -2.32 -2.42 -11.97
C LEU A 51 -3.68 -3.09 -12.17
N GLY A 52 -3.79 -3.99 -13.16
CA GLY A 52 -5.00 -4.79 -13.39
C GLY A 52 -5.31 -5.71 -12.21
N ILE A 53 -4.29 -6.41 -11.68
CA ILE A 53 -4.42 -7.26 -10.48
C ILE A 53 -4.84 -6.44 -9.27
N ALA A 54 -4.18 -5.30 -9.04
CA ALA A 54 -4.50 -4.41 -7.94
C ALA A 54 -5.93 -3.84 -8.05
N ARG A 55 -6.37 -3.44 -9.25
CA ARG A 55 -7.74 -2.95 -9.48
C ARG A 55 -8.78 -4.03 -9.23
N ALA A 56 -8.57 -5.25 -9.71
CA ALA A 56 -9.49 -6.36 -9.47
C ALA A 56 -9.71 -6.63 -7.97
N HIS A 57 -8.72 -6.32 -7.13
CA HIS A 57 -8.83 -6.47 -5.68
C HIS A 57 -9.42 -5.23 -4.98
N PHE A 58 -8.92 -4.02 -5.28
CA PHE A 58 -9.29 -2.79 -4.56
C PHE A 58 -10.51 -2.06 -5.13
N ASP A 59 -10.89 -2.39 -6.35
CA ASP A 59 -12.00 -1.84 -7.13
C ASP A 59 -12.71 -2.95 -7.92
N PRO A 60 -13.26 -3.99 -7.24
CA PRO A 60 -13.84 -5.16 -7.90
C PRO A 60 -15.08 -4.83 -8.74
N LEU A 61 -15.76 -3.72 -8.44
CA LEU A 61 -16.96 -3.27 -9.14
C LEU A 61 -16.68 -2.17 -10.18
N GLY A 62 -15.46 -1.65 -10.26
CA GLY A 62 -15.09 -0.57 -11.19
C GLY A 62 -15.73 0.78 -10.87
N LEU A 63 -16.12 1.02 -9.62
CA LEU A 63 -16.82 2.23 -9.17
C LEU A 63 -15.89 3.23 -8.47
N GLU A 64 -14.66 2.83 -8.16
CA GLU A 64 -13.70 3.70 -7.47
C GLU A 64 -13.06 4.71 -8.43
N SER A 65 -13.00 5.98 -7.98
CA SER A 65 -12.18 6.97 -8.66
C SER A 65 -10.70 6.57 -8.63
N THR A 66 -9.93 6.99 -9.64
CA THR A 66 -8.47 6.75 -9.70
C THR A 66 -7.76 7.24 -8.42
N ARG A 67 -8.22 8.35 -7.83
CA ARG A 67 -7.68 8.88 -6.58
C ARG A 67 -7.95 7.95 -5.40
N SER A 68 -9.17 7.42 -5.28
CA SER A 68 -9.54 6.51 -4.21
C SER A 68 -8.77 5.19 -4.32
N PHE A 69 -8.68 4.64 -5.54
CA PHE A 69 -7.85 3.47 -5.85
C PHE A 69 -6.39 3.69 -5.44
N GLY A 70 -5.77 4.80 -5.86
CA GLY A 70 -4.38 5.12 -5.53
C GLY A 70 -4.14 5.22 -4.02
N ARG A 71 -5.12 5.75 -3.27
CA ARG A 71 -5.05 5.80 -1.80
C ARG A 71 -5.13 4.42 -1.17
N LYS A 72 -6.03 3.55 -1.61
CA LYS A 72 -6.13 2.16 -1.12
C LYS A 72 -4.83 1.40 -1.38
N LEU A 73 -4.29 1.51 -2.59
CA LEU A 73 -3.03 0.88 -2.98
C LEU A 73 -1.85 1.36 -2.10
N ALA A 74 -1.70 2.67 -1.94
CA ALA A 74 -0.62 3.25 -1.14
C ALA A 74 -0.74 2.86 0.35
N ASN A 75 -1.96 2.85 0.90
CA ASN A 75 -2.20 2.45 2.28
C ASN A 75 -1.87 0.97 2.51
N ALA A 76 -2.30 0.08 1.62
CA ALA A 76 -2.00 -1.35 1.73
C ALA A 76 -0.49 -1.64 1.62
N ALA A 77 0.21 -0.93 0.73
CA ALA A 77 1.66 -1.02 0.61
C ALA A 77 2.36 -0.59 1.91
N LEU A 78 1.97 0.55 2.49
CA LEU A 78 2.53 1.04 3.75
C LEU A 78 2.18 0.12 4.93
N ALA A 79 0.95 -0.37 5.01
CA ALA A 79 0.52 -1.30 6.05
C ALA A 79 1.34 -2.59 6.01
N SER A 80 1.53 -3.15 4.81
CA SER A 80 2.34 -4.36 4.60
C SER A 80 3.81 -4.10 4.97
N PHE A 81 4.35 -2.95 4.58
CA PHE A 81 5.69 -2.52 4.98
C PHE A 81 5.85 -2.47 6.50
N PHE A 82 4.93 -1.77 7.21
CA PHE A 82 5.00 -1.62 8.66
C PHE A 82 4.82 -2.94 9.41
N ALA A 83 3.90 -3.81 8.97
CA ALA A 83 3.70 -5.11 9.61
C ALA A 83 4.96 -5.97 9.53
N ARG A 84 5.63 -5.96 8.38
CA ARG A 84 6.90 -6.68 8.19
C ARG A 84 8.04 -6.08 9.03
N GLU A 85 8.13 -4.76 9.11
CA GLU A 85 9.13 -4.09 9.97
C GLU A 85 8.90 -4.37 11.47
N SER A 86 7.64 -4.41 11.92
CA SER A 86 7.30 -4.82 13.28
C SER A 86 7.66 -6.29 13.56
N GLY A 87 7.43 -7.18 12.60
CA GLY A 87 7.81 -8.60 12.71
C GLY A 87 9.32 -8.81 12.79
N LYS A 88 10.12 -8.06 12.01
CA LYS A 88 11.59 -8.09 12.09
C LYS A 88 12.11 -7.66 13.46
N LYS A 89 11.51 -6.61 14.05
CA LYS A 89 11.87 -6.16 15.41
C LYS A 89 11.54 -7.17 16.50
N ALA A 90 10.53 -8.02 16.29
CA ALA A 90 10.15 -9.08 17.23
C ALA A 90 11.04 -10.33 17.13
N SER A 91 11.54 -10.66 15.93
CA SER A 91 12.41 -11.83 15.67
C SER A 91 13.90 -11.57 16.00
N GLY A 92 14.29 -10.31 16.17
CA GLY A 92 15.66 -9.91 16.52
C GLY A 92 15.94 -9.81 18.03
N ARG A 93 15.31 -10.65 18.87
CA ARG A 93 15.64 -10.78 20.31
C ARG A 93 16.01 -12.21 20.65
#